data_AF-A0A5A9XSE6-F1
#
_entry.id   AF-A0A5A9XSE6-F1
#
_cell.length_a   1.000
_cell.length_b   1.000
_cell.length_c   1.000
_cell.angle_alpha   90.00
_cell.angle_beta   90.00
_cell.angle_gamma   90.00
#
_symmetry.space_group_name_H-M   'P 1'
#
loop_
_entity.id
_entity.type
_entity.pdbx_description
1 polymer ?
#
loop_
_entity_poly.entity_id
_entity_poly.type
_entity_poly.pdbx_seq_one_letter_code
_entity_poly.pdbx_strand_id
1 'polypeptide(L)'
;MNKKQLVQVYGIPRVVVILLLTAFVGVPACFAGQFRTTTAANLPVPNASVNEFEILIGNARDIYDKSKTNHWKHLDKKINPIIKAEQSISGMMHDKDIPYYKNLMGATSDLERAVAAQDRIVSMKSANKIMLLGARLAETSSAATPINVAVIGFCGRKLEILAETESVFELSETVSKLHLAWQQLIPQITARGGIKEVKKFAEIMKRFELAKTPDEYGKLAAAVVDQVDIIEKIFKK
;
A
#
# COMPACT_ATOMS: atom_id res chain seq x y z
N MET A 1 -13.59 -58.68 -6.32
CA MET A 1 -14.55 -57.75 -6.97
C MET A 1 -14.68 -56.52 -6.10
N ASN A 2 -14.07 -55.39 -6.48
CA ASN A 2 -14.09 -54.15 -5.69
C ASN A 2 -14.66 -53.02 -6.56
N LYS A 3 -15.79 -52.45 -6.13
CA LYS A 3 -16.60 -51.49 -6.90
C LYS A 3 -15.92 -50.11 -6.90
N LYS A 4 -15.60 -49.61 -8.10
CA LYS A 4 -15.24 -48.21 -8.34
C LYS A 4 -16.48 -47.33 -8.11
N GLN A 5 -16.39 -46.34 -7.23
CA GLN A 5 -17.35 -45.24 -7.16
C GLN A 5 -16.86 -44.09 -8.06
N LEU A 6 -17.69 -43.74 -9.04
CA LEU A 6 -17.56 -42.58 -9.90
C LEU A 6 -18.14 -41.36 -9.17
N VAL A 7 -17.33 -40.32 -8.99
CA VAL A 7 -17.77 -39.01 -8.48
C VAL A 7 -18.39 -38.22 -9.64
N GLN A 8 -19.66 -37.87 -9.50
CA GLN A 8 -20.40 -36.97 -10.39
C GLN A 8 -19.85 -35.53 -10.28
N VAL A 9 -19.51 -34.94 -11.42
CA VAL A 9 -19.20 -33.51 -11.55
C VAL A 9 -20.50 -32.75 -11.82
N TYR A 10 -20.92 -31.92 -10.87
CA TYR A 10 -22.05 -31.00 -11.05
C TYR A 10 -21.60 -29.75 -11.81
N GLY A 11 -22.22 -29.52 -12.97
CA GLY A 11 -22.06 -28.30 -13.77
C GLY A 11 -22.76 -27.10 -13.14
N ILE A 12 -22.08 -25.96 -13.11
CA ILE A 12 -22.61 -24.67 -12.65
C ILE A 12 -23.38 -24.00 -13.81
N PRO A 13 -24.64 -23.55 -13.62
CA PRO A 13 -25.39 -22.91 -14.68
C PRO A 13 -25.08 -21.42 -14.84
N ARG A 14 -25.15 -21.02 -16.11
CA ARG A 14 -25.24 -19.69 -16.74
C ARG A 14 -25.71 -18.54 -15.85
N VAL A 15 -24.89 -17.48 -15.78
CA VAL A 15 -25.27 -16.15 -15.28
C VAL A 15 -26.14 -15.44 -16.33
N VAL A 16 -27.34 -15.07 -15.92
CA VAL A 16 -28.29 -14.24 -16.67
C VAL A 16 -27.91 -12.76 -16.46
N VAL A 17 -27.68 -12.05 -17.56
CA VAL A 17 -27.49 -10.59 -17.57
C VAL A 17 -28.87 -9.94 -17.65
N ILE A 18 -29.27 -9.22 -16.60
CA ILE A 18 -30.45 -8.35 -16.60
C ILE A 18 -29.97 -6.91 -16.74
N LEU A 19 -30.29 -6.30 -17.88
CA LEU A 19 -30.05 -4.91 -18.22
C LEU A 19 -31.32 -4.13 -17.88
N LEU A 20 -31.29 -3.31 -16.84
CA LEU A 20 -32.38 -2.42 -16.45
C LEU A 20 -32.03 -0.99 -16.86
N LEU A 21 -32.59 -0.58 -18.00
CA LEU A 21 -32.69 0.80 -18.46
C LEU A 21 -33.85 1.48 -17.74
N THR A 22 -33.56 2.50 -16.93
CA THR A 22 -34.57 3.46 -16.48
C THR A 22 -34.16 4.86 -16.93
N ALA A 23 -34.96 5.39 -17.86
CA ALA A 23 -34.95 6.79 -18.24
C ALA A 23 -35.65 7.61 -17.14
N PHE A 24 -35.04 8.73 -16.75
CA PHE A 24 -35.72 9.78 -15.99
C PHE A 24 -35.70 11.08 -16.81
N VAL A 25 -36.88 11.64 -17.00
CA VAL A 25 -37.19 12.81 -17.83
C VAL A 25 -37.75 13.91 -16.92
N GLY A 26 -37.27 15.15 -17.09
CA GLY A 26 -37.87 16.41 -16.61
C GLY A 26 -37.63 16.71 -15.12
N VAL A 27 -37.35 17.94 -14.66
CA VAL A 27 -37.83 19.28 -15.06
C VAL A 27 -36.81 20.35 -14.57
N PRO A 28 -36.59 21.48 -15.27
CA PRO A 28 -35.74 22.56 -14.79
C PRO A 28 -36.51 23.51 -13.86
N ALA A 29 -36.03 23.69 -12.63
CA ALA A 29 -36.48 24.76 -11.75
C ALA A 29 -35.45 25.91 -11.77
N CYS A 30 -35.87 27.05 -12.31
CA CYS A 30 -35.19 28.33 -12.14
C CYS A 30 -35.19 28.71 -10.65
N PHE A 31 -34.02 28.69 -10.01
CA PHE A 31 -33.83 29.34 -8.71
C PHE A 31 -33.12 30.67 -8.92
N ALA A 32 -33.86 31.75 -8.64
CA ALA A 32 -33.36 33.10 -8.55
C ALA A 32 -32.38 33.21 -7.36
N GLY A 33 -31.24 33.85 -7.62
CA GLY A 33 -30.13 33.95 -6.67
C GLY A 33 -30.40 34.90 -5.50
N GLN A 34 -29.84 34.53 -4.35
CA GLN A 34 -29.37 35.47 -3.34
C GLN A 34 -27.88 35.21 -3.13
N PHE A 35 -27.04 36.10 -3.67
CA PHE A 35 -25.62 36.12 -3.34
C PHE A 35 -25.45 36.63 -1.90
N ARG A 36 -25.27 35.70 -0.96
CA ARG A 36 -24.62 36.03 0.31
C ARG A 36 -23.12 36.04 0.07
N THR A 37 -22.49 37.20 0.21
CA THR A 37 -21.04 37.34 0.36
C THR A 37 -20.61 36.51 1.56
N THR A 38 -20.04 35.34 1.28
CA THR A 38 -19.39 34.52 2.29
C THR A 38 -18.06 35.18 2.59
N THR A 39 -17.89 35.59 3.85
CA THR A 39 -16.59 35.86 4.47
C THR A 39 -15.59 34.80 3.99
N ALA A 40 -14.47 35.25 3.42
CA ALA A 40 -13.40 34.38 2.95
C ALA A 40 -12.94 33.48 4.10
N ALA A 41 -13.44 32.24 4.11
CA ALA A 41 -12.87 31.18 4.92
C ALA A 41 -11.43 31.00 4.45
N ASN A 42 -10.49 31.04 5.39
CA ASN A 42 -9.10 30.68 5.16
C ASN A 42 -9.05 29.38 4.36
N LEU A 43 -8.71 29.47 3.08
CA LEU A 43 -8.49 28.30 2.25
C LEU A 43 -7.32 27.52 2.87
N PRO A 44 -7.48 26.23 3.15
CA PRO A 44 -6.38 25.42 3.67
C PRO A 44 -5.22 25.48 2.67
N VAL A 45 -4.05 25.84 3.17
CA VAL A 45 -2.82 25.93 2.39
C VAL A 45 -2.56 24.56 1.76
N PRO A 46 -2.49 24.44 0.41
CA PRO A 46 -2.42 23.14 -0.29
C PRO A 46 -1.21 22.26 0.05
N ASN A 47 -0.19 22.80 0.74
CA ASN A 47 1.08 22.11 0.99
C ASN A 47 1.17 21.41 2.35
N ALA A 48 0.23 21.64 3.27
CA ALA A 48 0.28 21.02 4.60
C ALA A 48 0.00 19.51 4.53
N SER A 49 -0.87 19.06 3.63
CA SER A 49 -1.32 17.67 3.53
C SER A 49 -0.22 16.69 3.06
N VAL A 50 0.58 17.09 2.08
CA VAL A 50 1.67 16.27 1.53
C VAL A 50 2.75 15.98 2.58
N ASN A 51 3.07 16.99 3.40
CA ASN A 51 4.07 16.86 4.46
C ASN A 51 3.65 15.83 5.54
N GLU A 52 2.37 15.77 5.90
CA GLU A 52 1.91 14.81 6.92
C GLU A 52 2.04 13.35 6.44
N PHE A 53 1.73 13.07 5.18
CA PHE A 53 1.94 11.74 4.62
C PHE A 53 3.43 11.36 4.54
N GLU A 54 4.30 12.31 4.18
CA GLU A 54 5.75 12.10 4.18
C GLU A 54 6.29 11.82 5.58
N ILE A 55 5.84 12.56 6.59
CA ILE A 55 6.17 12.33 8.00
C ILE A 55 5.72 10.93 8.43
N LEU A 56 4.46 10.57 8.13
CA LEU A 56 3.88 9.27 8.47
C LEU A 56 4.68 8.11 7.85
N ILE A 57 4.89 8.15 6.53
CA ILE A 57 5.58 7.09 5.78
C ILE A 57 7.07 7.03 6.16
N GLY A 58 7.74 8.18 6.31
CA GLY A 58 9.14 8.27 6.67
C GLY A 58 9.43 7.69 8.05
N ASN A 59 8.66 8.07 9.07
CA ASN A 59 8.84 7.53 10.42
C ASN A 59 8.46 6.05 10.50
N ALA A 60 7.44 5.59 9.76
CA ALA A 60 7.11 4.17 9.70
C ALA A 60 8.26 3.36 9.06
N ARG A 61 8.90 3.86 8.00
CA ARG A 61 10.10 3.24 7.41
C ARG A 61 11.24 3.15 8.42
N ASP A 62 11.55 4.24 9.12
CA ASP A 62 12.60 4.26 10.16
C ASP A 62 12.35 3.21 11.26
N ILE A 63 11.09 3.09 11.72
CA ILE A 63 10.73 2.09 12.73
C ILE A 63 10.89 0.69 12.15
N TYR A 64 10.47 0.43 10.91
CA TYR A 64 10.67 -0.87 10.25
C TYR A 64 12.14 -1.28 10.23
N ASP A 65 13.04 -0.41 9.74
CA ASP A 65 14.46 -0.71 9.57
C ASP A 65 15.16 -0.96 10.92
N LYS A 66 14.78 -0.20 11.94
CA LYS A 66 15.28 -0.36 13.30
C LYS A 66 14.74 -1.62 13.97
N SER A 67 13.45 -1.92 13.84
CA SER A 67 12.85 -3.15 14.37
C SER A 67 13.50 -4.38 13.73
N LYS A 68 13.72 -4.37 12.40
CA LYS A 68 14.43 -5.43 11.67
C LYS A 68 15.81 -5.76 12.26
N THR A 69 16.50 -4.76 12.78
CA THR A 69 17.83 -4.89 13.40
C THR A 69 17.81 -4.95 14.94
N ASN A 70 16.63 -5.10 15.56
CA ASN A 70 16.41 -5.07 17.02
C ASN A 70 16.94 -3.80 17.70
N HIS A 71 17.00 -2.68 16.98
CA HIS A 71 17.44 -1.38 17.48
C HIS A 71 16.27 -0.57 18.06
N TRP A 72 15.84 -0.93 19.26
CA TRP A 72 14.68 -0.34 19.94
C TRP A 72 14.89 1.08 20.48
N LYS A 73 16.15 1.51 20.61
CA LYS A 73 16.47 2.81 21.19
C LYS A 73 15.86 3.95 20.37
N HIS A 74 15.12 4.81 21.06
CA HIS A 74 14.51 6.02 20.51
C HIS A 74 13.38 5.77 19.49
N LEU A 75 12.77 4.58 19.44
CA LEU A 75 11.60 4.32 18.59
C LEU A 75 10.33 5.01 19.09
N ASP A 76 10.22 5.21 20.40
CA ASP A 76 9.20 6.04 21.05
C ASP A 76 9.14 7.45 20.44
N LYS A 77 10.32 8.04 20.18
CA LYS A 77 10.43 9.38 19.55
C LYS A 77 9.92 9.42 18.11
N LYS A 78 9.80 8.26 17.45
CA LYS A 78 9.32 8.11 16.06
C LYS A 78 7.82 7.81 16.00
N ILE A 79 7.24 7.23 17.05
CA ILE A 79 5.79 7.00 17.16
C ILE A 79 5.02 8.32 17.27
N ASN A 80 5.49 9.25 18.10
CA ASN A 80 4.78 10.52 18.31
C ASN A 80 4.55 11.32 17.00
N PRO A 81 5.53 11.45 16.09
CA PRO A 81 5.30 12.00 14.75
C PRO A 81 4.23 11.26 13.94
N ILE A 82 4.18 9.92 13.99
CA ILE A 82 3.17 9.12 13.28
C ILE A 82 1.77 9.45 13.81
N ILE A 83 1.60 9.46 15.13
CA ILE A 83 0.30 9.76 15.78
C ILE A 83 -0.18 11.17 15.41
N LYS A 84 0.72 12.17 15.45
CA LYS A 84 0.39 13.55 15.08
C LYS A 84 0.01 13.65 13.61
N ALA A 85 0.76 13.01 12.71
CA ALA A 85 0.46 13.00 11.29
C ALA A 85 -0.89 12.33 11.01
N GLU A 86 -1.18 11.19 11.65
CA GLU A 86 -2.48 10.52 11.56
C GLU A 86 -3.63 11.44 11.98
N GLN A 87 -3.50 12.15 13.11
CA GLN A 87 -4.52 13.10 13.59
C GLN A 87 -4.72 14.25 12.60
N SER A 88 -3.66 14.79 12.03
CA SER A 88 -3.75 15.82 10.99
C SER A 88 -4.47 15.29 9.74
N ILE A 89 -4.15 14.07 9.31
CA ILE A 89 -4.76 13.39 8.15
C ILE A 89 -6.28 13.25 8.34
N SER A 90 -6.77 12.99 9.55
CA SER A 90 -8.19 12.81 9.83
C SER A 90 -9.06 13.98 9.36
N GLY A 91 -8.55 15.21 9.44
CA GLY A 91 -9.26 16.43 9.03
C GLY A 91 -9.32 16.64 7.52
N MET A 92 -8.64 15.81 6.72
CA MET A 92 -8.48 15.96 5.28
C MET A 92 -9.14 14.82 4.48
N MET A 93 -9.83 13.90 5.15
CA MET A 93 -10.36 12.69 4.52
C MET A 93 -11.67 12.93 3.78
N HIS A 94 -11.76 12.35 2.57
CA HIS A 94 -13.02 12.18 1.85
C HIS A 94 -13.72 10.89 2.30
N ASP A 95 -15.04 10.78 2.09
CA ASP A 95 -15.83 9.63 2.51
C ASP A 95 -15.28 8.28 2.00
N LYS A 96 -14.79 8.26 0.75
CA LYS A 96 -14.18 7.07 0.12
C LYS A 96 -12.89 6.61 0.81
N ASP A 97 -12.23 7.48 1.56
CA ASP A 97 -10.94 7.25 2.20
C ASP A 97 -11.08 6.81 3.66
N ILE A 98 -12.27 6.97 4.25
CA ILE A 98 -12.58 6.60 5.65
C ILE A 98 -12.18 5.14 5.98
N PRO A 99 -12.45 4.12 5.14
CA PRO A 99 -12.04 2.75 5.46
C PRO A 99 -10.51 2.58 5.55
N TYR A 100 -9.76 3.26 4.68
CA TYR A 100 -8.29 3.22 4.72
C TYR A 100 -7.75 3.95 5.93
N TYR A 101 -8.36 5.09 6.29
CA TYR A 101 -8.01 5.82 7.49
C TYR A 101 -8.27 5.01 8.77
N LYS A 102 -9.42 4.33 8.89
CA LYS A 102 -9.69 3.42 10.02
C LYS A 102 -8.66 2.29 10.12
N ASN A 103 -8.24 1.74 8.98
CA ASN A 103 -7.18 0.73 8.95
C ASN A 103 -5.81 1.30 9.34
N LEU A 104 -5.56 2.59 9.06
CA LEU A 104 -4.34 3.29 9.45
C LEU A 104 -4.30 3.44 10.97
N MET A 105 -5.38 3.95 11.58
CA MET A 105 -5.50 4.07 13.04
C MET A 105 -5.25 2.74 13.76
N GLY A 106 -5.85 1.66 13.26
CA GLY A 106 -5.62 0.31 13.80
C GLY A 106 -4.15 -0.10 13.70
N ALA A 107 -3.52 0.11 12.54
CA ALA A 107 -2.11 -0.21 12.34
C ALA A 107 -1.17 0.63 13.21
N THR A 108 -1.49 1.90 13.44
CA THR A 108 -0.73 2.78 14.36
C THR A 108 -0.83 2.31 15.80
N SER A 109 -2.02 1.94 16.27
CA SER A 109 -2.21 1.37 17.61
C SER A 109 -1.48 0.02 17.76
N ASP A 110 -1.51 -0.83 16.73
CA ASP A 110 -0.72 -2.07 16.72
C ASP A 110 0.79 -1.79 16.77
N LEU A 111 1.26 -0.78 16.04
CA LEU A 111 2.67 -0.38 16.03
C LEU A 111 3.12 0.14 17.39
N GLU A 112 2.32 0.99 18.03
CA GLU A 112 2.61 1.53 19.36
C GLU A 112 2.78 0.41 20.39
N ARG A 113 1.82 -0.52 20.44
CA ARG A 113 1.88 -1.69 21.33
C ARG A 113 3.09 -2.57 21.03
N ALA A 114 3.38 -2.83 19.76
CA ALA A 114 4.49 -3.67 19.35
C ALA A 114 5.85 -3.06 19.71
N VAL A 115 6.04 -1.75 19.54
CA VAL A 115 7.28 -1.06 19.93
C VAL A 115 7.44 -1.04 21.45
N ALA A 116 6.37 -0.80 22.20
CA ALA A 116 6.40 -0.85 23.66
C ALA A 116 6.77 -2.25 24.17
N ALA A 117 6.24 -3.30 23.54
CA ALA A 117 6.56 -4.69 23.83
C ALA A 117 7.89 -5.18 23.20
N GLN A 118 8.55 -4.35 22.39
CA GLN A 118 9.72 -4.73 21.58
C GLN A 118 9.49 -5.99 20.71
N ASP A 119 8.25 -6.15 20.21
CA ASP A 119 7.90 -7.23 19.30
C ASP A 119 8.37 -6.88 17.88
N ARG A 120 9.49 -7.51 17.48
CA ARG A 120 10.12 -7.32 16.16
C ARG A 120 9.12 -7.52 15.02
N ILE A 121 8.45 -8.67 14.99
CA ILE A 121 7.66 -9.10 13.85
C ILE A 121 6.39 -8.26 13.74
N VAL A 122 5.70 -8.02 14.86
CA VAL A 122 4.49 -7.18 14.84
C VAL A 122 4.84 -5.73 14.51
N SER A 123 5.96 -5.20 15.03
CA SER A 123 6.41 -3.84 14.70
C SER A 123 6.69 -3.69 13.19
N MET A 124 7.43 -4.63 12.59
CA MET A 124 7.70 -4.64 11.15
C MET A 124 6.42 -4.75 10.32
N LYS A 125 5.48 -5.63 10.70
CA LYS A 125 4.19 -5.80 10.01
C LYS A 125 3.37 -4.52 10.04
N SER A 126 3.21 -3.91 11.21
CA SER A 126 2.41 -2.70 11.40
C SER A 126 3.03 -1.51 10.69
N ALA A 127 4.34 -1.30 10.82
CA ALA A 127 5.07 -0.25 10.11
C ALA A 127 4.92 -0.38 8.57
N ASN A 128 5.04 -1.61 8.04
CA ASN A 128 4.87 -1.85 6.61
C ASN A 128 3.44 -1.55 6.13
N LYS A 129 2.44 -1.88 6.95
CA LYS A 129 1.03 -1.57 6.67
C LYS A 129 0.77 -0.06 6.69
N ILE A 130 1.33 0.68 7.65
CA ILE A 130 1.23 2.15 7.72
C ILE A 130 1.82 2.79 6.47
N MET A 131 3.00 2.36 5.99
CA MET A 131 3.59 2.88 4.76
C MET A 131 2.66 2.72 3.54
N LEU A 132 2.03 1.54 3.39
CA LEU A 132 1.09 1.29 2.29
C LEU A 132 -0.18 2.15 2.41
N LEU A 133 -0.76 2.24 3.60
CA LEU A 133 -1.98 3.02 3.84
C LEU A 133 -1.72 4.52 3.68
N GLY A 134 -0.59 5.02 4.18
CA GLY A 134 -0.15 6.40 3.98
C GLY A 134 -0.01 6.73 2.51
N ALA A 135 0.64 5.87 1.71
CA ALA A 135 0.75 6.07 0.27
C ALA A 135 -0.62 6.05 -0.44
N ARG A 136 -1.53 5.15 -0.01
CA ARG A 136 -2.89 5.06 -0.57
C ARG A 136 -3.70 6.32 -0.30
N LEU A 137 -3.61 6.86 0.91
CA LEU A 137 -4.29 8.11 1.28
C LEU A 137 -3.64 9.32 0.61
N ALA A 138 -2.32 9.31 0.39
CA ALA A 138 -1.62 10.37 -0.32
C ALA A 138 -1.98 10.42 -1.83
N GLU A 139 -2.39 9.31 -2.43
CA GLU A 139 -2.76 9.25 -3.86
C GLU A 139 -3.89 10.24 -4.19
N THR A 140 -4.84 10.44 -3.28
CA THR A 140 -5.96 11.39 -3.48
C THR A 140 -5.51 12.85 -3.42
N SER A 141 -4.31 13.10 -2.89
CA SER A 141 -3.68 14.42 -2.77
C SER A 141 -2.67 14.71 -3.89
N SER A 142 -2.79 14.03 -5.05
CA SER A 142 -1.89 14.19 -6.20
C SER A 142 -0.43 13.82 -5.94
N ALA A 143 -0.20 12.70 -5.24
CA ALA A 143 1.15 12.20 -5.01
C ALA A 143 1.94 12.02 -6.32
N ALA A 144 3.17 12.53 -6.37
CA ALA A 144 4.05 12.42 -7.53
C ALA A 144 4.47 10.97 -7.83
N THR A 145 4.48 10.12 -6.80
CA THR A 145 4.86 8.70 -6.90
C THR A 145 3.61 7.83 -7.02
N PRO A 146 3.51 6.97 -8.05
CA PRO A 146 2.37 6.06 -8.21
C PRO A 146 2.23 5.08 -7.04
N ILE A 147 0.99 4.76 -6.64
CA ILE A 147 0.72 3.82 -5.54
C ILE A 147 1.39 2.46 -5.72
N ASN A 148 1.56 2.01 -6.97
CA ASN A 148 2.19 0.73 -7.28
C ASN A 148 3.65 0.67 -6.83
N VAL A 149 4.36 1.79 -6.72
CA VAL A 149 5.70 1.82 -6.12
C VAL A 149 5.63 1.42 -4.64
N ALA A 150 4.67 1.98 -3.89
CA ALA A 150 4.44 1.63 -2.50
C ALA A 150 3.93 0.19 -2.32
N VAL A 151 3.11 -0.32 -3.24
CA VAL A 151 2.67 -1.73 -3.24
C VAL A 151 3.85 -2.69 -3.43
N ILE A 152 4.77 -2.37 -4.35
CA ILE A 152 5.99 -3.16 -4.55
C ILE A 152 6.86 -3.13 -3.29
N GLY A 153 7.08 -1.94 -2.69
CA GLY A 153 7.82 -1.82 -1.43
C GLY A 153 7.16 -2.58 -0.28
N PHE A 154 5.83 -2.54 -0.18
CA PHE A 154 5.06 -3.34 0.77
C PHE A 154 5.29 -4.84 0.58
N CYS A 155 5.22 -5.32 -0.66
CA CYS A 155 5.40 -6.73 -0.97
C CYS A 155 6.84 -7.18 -0.67
N GLY A 156 7.86 -6.39 -1.03
CA GLY A 156 9.25 -6.66 -0.68
C GLY A 156 9.44 -6.85 0.83
N ARG A 157 9.04 -5.88 1.64
CA ARG A 157 9.12 -5.98 3.11
C ARG A 157 8.24 -7.10 3.71
N LYS A 158 7.10 -7.40 3.10
CA LYS A 158 6.25 -8.52 3.51
C LYS A 158 6.94 -9.86 3.24
N LEU A 159 7.63 -10.01 2.11
CA LEU A 159 8.43 -11.20 1.81
C LEU A 159 9.60 -11.36 2.79
N GLU A 160 10.26 -10.27 3.20
CA GLU A 160 11.29 -10.32 4.26
C GLU A 160 10.73 -10.89 5.56
N ILE A 161 9.57 -10.39 6.02
CA ILE A 161 8.92 -10.89 7.24
C ILE A 161 8.50 -12.35 7.09
N LEU A 162 7.88 -12.72 5.97
CA LEU A 162 7.35 -14.07 5.76
C LEU A 162 8.44 -15.11 5.57
N ALA A 163 9.61 -14.71 5.04
CA ALA A 163 10.78 -15.57 4.94
C ALA A 163 11.26 -16.03 6.32
N GLU A 164 11.12 -15.19 7.35
CA GLU A 164 11.45 -15.54 8.74
C GLU A 164 10.38 -16.41 9.43
N THR A 165 9.13 -16.36 8.97
CA THR A 165 8.00 -17.10 9.56
C THR A 165 7.58 -18.34 8.76
N GLU A 166 8.37 -18.72 7.75
CA GLU A 166 8.28 -19.97 6.96
C GLU A 166 6.92 -20.27 6.26
N SER A 167 6.09 -19.26 5.98
CA SER A 167 4.80 -19.44 5.30
C SER A 167 4.94 -19.42 3.77
N VAL A 168 5.26 -20.58 3.15
CA VAL A 168 5.48 -20.70 1.70
C VAL A 168 4.27 -20.28 0.85
N PHE A 169 3.06 -20.58 1.32
CA PHE A 169 1.84 -20.18 0.61
C PHE A 169 1.71 -18.65 0.55
N GLU A 170 1.91 -17.95 1.68
CA GLU A 170 1.84 -16.50 1.73
C GLU A 170 2.98 -15.82 0.97
N LEU A 171 4.16 -16.46 0.90
CA LEU A 171 5.27 -16.00 0.06
C LEU A 171 4.87 -15.97 -1.42
N SER A 172 4.30 -17.07 -1.92
CA SER A 172 3.84 -17.18 -3.32
C SER A 172 2.71 -16.20 -3.64
N GLU A 173 1.75 -16.01 -2.73
CA GLU A 173 0.67 -15.03 -2.89
C GLU A 173 1.24 -13.61 -2.95
N THR A 174 2.20 -13.30 -2.09
CA THR A 174 2.85 -11.99 -2.05
C THR A 174 3.66 -11.71 -3.32
N VAL A 175 4.33 -12.72 -3.89
CA VAL A 175 5.00 -12.59 -5.20
C VAL A 175 4.01 -12.35 -6.34
N SER A 176 2.84 -12.99 -6.31
CA SER A 176 1.79 -12.75 -7.32
C SER A 176 1.30 -11.30 -7.27
N LYS A 177 1.08 -10.76 -6.06
CA LYS A 177 0.75 -9.34 -5.87
C LYS A 177 1.87 -8.41 -6.34
N LEU A 178 3.12 -8.75 -6.04
CA LEU A 178 4.31 -8.04 -6.50
C LEU A 178 4.36 -7.98 -8.03
N HIS A 179 4.13 -9.11 -8.70
CA HIS A 179 4.11 -9.21 -10.16
C HIS A 179 3.05 -8.31 -10.78
N LEU A 180 1.82 -8.33 -10.25
CA LEU A 180 0.73 -7.49 -10.75
C LEU A 180 1.05 -5.99 -10.62
N ALA A 181 1.53 -5.56 -9.45
CA ALA A 181 1.92 -4.16 -9.24
C ALA A 181 3.07 -3.75 -10.17
N TRP A 182 4.03 -4.66 -10.39
CA TRP A 182 5.14 -4.44 -11.32
C TRP A 182 4.65 -4.22 -12.75
N GLN A 183 3.80 -5.11 -13.28
CA GLN A 183 3.27 -4.99 -14.64
C GLN A 183 2.58 -3.64 -14.88
N GLN A 184 1.82 -3.17 -13.89
CA GLN A 184 1.13 -1.88 -13.97
C GLN A 184 2.06 -0.67 -13.87
N LEU A 185 3.26 -0.84 -13.33
CA LEU A 185 4.24 0.24 -13.14
C LEU A 185 5.20 0.41 -14.33
N ILE A 186 5.44 -0.65 -15.11
CA ILE A 186 6.36 -0.64 -16.28
C ILE A 186 6.12 0.54 -17.22
N PRO A 187 4.86 0.85 -17.66
CA PRO A 187 4.64 1.95 -18.60
C PRO A 187 5.05 3.30 -18.03
N GLN A 188 4.82 3.51 -16.73
CA GLN A 188 5.07 4.78 -16.03
C GLN A 188 6.58 5.03 -15.83
N ILE A 189 7.34 3.98 -15.49
CA ILE A 189 8.81 4.05 -15.42
C ILE A 189 9.40 4.28 -16.81
N THR A 190 8.90 3.58 -17.82
CA THR A 190 9.37 3.68 -19.20
C THR A 190 9.17 5.08 -19.77
N ALA A 191 8.01 5.69 -19.53
CA ALA A 191 7.71 7.06 -19.95
C ALA A 191 8.67 8.11 -19.34
N ARG A 192 9.30 7.79 -18.19
CA ARG A 192 10.30 8.62 -17.52
C ARG A 192 11.75 8.21 -17.84
N GLY A 193 11.96 7.36 -18.84
CA GLY A 193 13.29 6.94 -19.30
C GLY A 193 13.95 5.84 -18.44
N GLY A 194 13.23 5.24 -17.49
CA GLY A 194 13.76 4.24 -16.55
C GLY A 194 13.93 2.83 -17.11
N ILE A 195 14.35 2.68 -18.38
CA ILE A 195 14.48 1.37 -19.06
C ILE A 195 15.47 0.45 -18.33
N LYS A 196 16.54 1.01 -17.74
CA LYS A 196 17.54 0.24 -17.00
C LYS A 196 16.93 -0.38 -15.74
N GLU A 197 16.11 0.38 -15.03
CA GLU A 197 15.41 -0.06 -13.83
C GLU A 197 14.35 -1.10 -14.15
N VAL A 198 13.65 -0.97 -15.28
CA VAL A 198 12.73 -2.00 -15.79
C VAL A 198 13.45 -3.34 -16.01
N LYS A 199 14.61 -3.33 -16.65
CA LYS A 199 15.40 -4.55 -16.89
C LYS A 199 15.88 -5.18 -15.58
N LYS A 200 16.45 -4.39 -14.68
CA LYS A 200 16.92 -4.86 -13.36
C LYS A 200 15.80 -5.49 -12.55
N PHE A 201 14.63 -4.85 -12.48
CA PHE A 201 13.52 -5.39 -11.72
C PHE A 201 12.93 -6.66 -12.37
N ALA A 202 12.91 -6.74 -13.71
CA ALA A 202 12.51 -7.95 -14.42
C ALA A 202 13.43 -9.16 -14.12
N GLU A 203 14.73 -8.93 -13.94
CA GLU A 203 15.67 -9.98 -13.50
C GLU A 203 15.36 -10.49 -12.09
N ILE A 204 14.98 -9.60 -11.17
CA ILE A 204 14.52 -9.98 -9.83
C ILE A 204 13.26 -10.83 -9.93
N MET A 205 12.27 -10.43 -10.74
CA MET A 205 11.04 -11.18 -10.94
C MET A 205 11.26 -12.59 -11.51
N LYS A 206 12.17 -12.74 -12.49
CA LYS A 206 12.55 -14.05 -13.02
C LYS A 206 13.15 -14.97 -11.95
N ARG A 207 13.91 -14.42 -10.99
CA ARG A 207 14.48 -15.21 -9.90
C ARG A 207 13.41 -15.66 -8.91
N PHE A 208 12.34 -14.90 -8.71
CA PHE A 208 11.21 -15.34 -7.89
C PHE A 208 10.47 -16.54 -8.49
N GLU A 209 10.42 -16.68 -9.82
CA GLU A 209 9.82 -17.87 -10.48
C GLU A 209 10.57 -19.16 -10.15
N LEU A 210 11.85 -19.05 -9.76
CA LEU A 210 12.72 -20.18 -9.42
C LEU A 210 12.81 -20.43 -7.91
N ALA A 211 12.37 -19.48 -7.07
CA ALA A 211 12.47 -19.57 -5.62
C ALA A 211 11.46 -20.58 -5.06
N LYS A 212 11.95 -21.48 -4.19
CA LYS A 212 11.15 -22.56 -3.58
C LYS A 212 11.20 -22.57 -2.07
N THR A 213 12.20 -21.92 -1.49
CA THR A 213 12.46 -21.93 -0.05
C THR A 213 12.32 -20.53 0.55
N PRO A 214 11.87 -20.39 1.81
CA PRO A 214 11.77 -19.09 2.48
C PRO A 214 13.04 -18.25 2.39
N ASP A 215 14.23 -18.86 2.53
CA ASP A 215 15.52 -18.18 2.41
C ASP A 215 15.77 -17.57 1.01
N GLU A 216 15.42 -18.30 -0.06
CA GLU A 216 15.51 -17.77 -1.43
C GLU A 216 14.58 -16.57 -1.64
N TYR A 217 13.35 -16.64 -1.13
CA TYR A 217 12.42 -15.50 -1.16
C TYR A 217 12.98 -14.31 -0.36
N GLY A 218 13.53 -14.55 0.83
CA GLY A 218 14.11 -13.50 1.68
C GLY A 218 15.28 -12.76 1.01
N LYS A 219 16.19 -13.49 0.37
CA LYS A 219 17.31 -12.89 -0.39
C LYS A 219 16.84 -12.01 -1.54
N LEU A 220 15.77 -12.40 -2.22
CA LEU A 220 15.18 -11.62 -3.31
C LEU A 220 14.38 -10.42 -2.80
N ALA A 221 13.75 -10.55 -1.64
CA ALA A 221 12.98 -9.49 -1.01
C ALA A 221 13.81 -8.24 -0.71
N ALA A 222 15.04 -8.40 -0.20
CA ALA A 222 15.97 -7.28 0.00
C ALA A 222 16.27 -6.55 -1.32
N ALA A 223 16.52 -7.29 -2.40
CA ALA A 223 16.75 -6.71 -3.72
C ALA A 223 15.53 -5.95 -4.26
N VAL A 224 14.30 -6.39 -3.94
CA VAL A 224 13.08 -5.64 -4.26
C VAL A 224 13.07 -4.30 -3.53
N VAL A 225 13.35 -4.28 -2.22
CA VAL A 225 13.34 -3.05 -1.42
C VAL A 225 14.37 -2.04 -1.92
N ASP A 226 15.61 -2.48 -2.19
CA ASP A 226 16.67 -1.63 -2.75
C ASP A 226 16.27 -1.03 -4.10
N GLN A 227 15.65 -1.84 -4.98
CA GLN A 227 15.25 -1.38 -6.31
C GLN A 227 14.03 -0.44 -6.25
N VAL A 228 13.16 -0.57 -5.26
CA VAL A 228 12.06 0.38 -5.01
C VAL A 228 12.59 1.77 -4.71
N ASP A 229 13.61 1.91 -3.86
CA ASP A 229 14.21 3.22 -3.54
C ASP A 229 14.80 3.91 -4.78
N ILE A 230 15.35 3.12 -5.72
CA ILE A 230 15.83 3.63 -7.01
C ILE A 230 14.65 4.08 -7.88
N ILE A 231 13.59 3.27 -7.95
CA ILE A 231 12.38 3.57 -8.74
C ILE A 231 11.67 4.82 -8.19
N GLU A 232 11.54 4.97 -6.87
CA GLU A 232 10.96 6.17 -6.25
C GLU A 232 11.65 7.45 -6.72
N LYS A 233 12.99 7.43 -6.85
CA LYS A 233 13.77 8.59 -7.32
C LYS A 233 13.47 8.98 -8.76
N ILE A 234 12.91 8.11 -9.59
CA ILE A 234 12.48 8.43 -10.96
C ILE A 234 11.23 9.33 -10.96
N PHE A 235 10.37 9.17 -9.95
CA PHE A 235 9.12 9.92 -9.82
C PHE A 235 9.27 11.22 -9.04
N LYS A 236 10.35 11.37 -8.26
CA LYS A 236 10.69 12.58 -7.49
C LYS A 236 11.55 13.59 -8.29
N LYS A 237 11.90 13.26 -9.54
CA LYS A 237 12.52 14.17 -10.50
C LYS A 237 11.44 14.82 -11.37
#